data_AF-A0A4P5VWF6-F1
#
_entry.id   AF-A0A4P5VWF6-F1
#
_cell.length_a   1.000
_cell.length_b   1.000
_cell.length_c   1.000
_cell.angle_alpha   90.00
_cell.angle_beta   90.00
_cell.angle_gamma   90.00
#
_symmetry.space_group_name_H-M   'P 1'
#
loop_
_entity.id
_entity.type
_entity.pdbx_description
1 polymer ?
#
loop_
_entity_poly.entity_id
_entity_poly.type
_entity_poly.pdbx_seq_one_letter_code
_entity_poly.pdbx_strand_id
1 'polypeptide(L)'
;MSEGPWTQHAPGLWFSDVVTSGNGPLRQVALRLADGDLVVVSPIGSTPEPTHEALLAIGTPSLLLAPNFFHNLGLKRWIERHPHAVTVATEAATGRLRRKTPVPIHAIEGLRERLPPHVTLIEPPFTRTGEVWLRVEGEGGVGWVVCDAFFNFPNLPSGVIGWFIAATFNGPGLAIGGTFRVLALRDRPAYAAWLRAQIAADRPVWIAPSHGDLIAGPKLPERLQRLVNASF
;
A
#
# COMPACT_ATOMS: atom_id res chain seq x y z
N MET A 1 1.45 4.36 -20.23
CA MET A 1 1.84 4.24 -18.81
C MET A 1 3.35 4.16 -18.79
N SER A 2 4.01 5.05 -18.06
CA SER A 2 5.46 4.99 -17.82
C SER A 2 5.68 4.69 -16.35
N GLU A 3 6.55 3.73 -16.06
CA GLU A 3 6.99 3.44 -14.69
C GLU A 3 8.25 4.23 -14.37
N GLY A 4 8.29 4.85 -13.18
CA GLY A 4 9.45 5.54 -12.67
C GLY A 4 10.55 4.59 -12.17
N PRO A 5 11.75 5.12 -11.88
CA PRO A 5 12.80 4.33 -11.23
C PRO A 5 12.47 4.07 -9.76
N TRP A 6 13.09 3.04 -9.18
CA TRP A 6 13.07 2.83 -7.73
C TRP A 6 13.77 3.99 -7.02
N THR A 7 13.03 4.72 -6.20
CA THR A 7 13.55 5.85 -5.42
C THR A 7 13.54 5.48 -3.95
N GLN A 8 14.66 5.69 -3.25
CA GLN A 8 14.73 5.41 -1.81
C GLN A 8 14.02 6.51 -1.03
N HIS A 9 13.09 6.13 -0.15
CA HIS A 9 12.30 7.06 0.67
C HIS A 9 12.63 6.97 2.17
N ALA A 10 13.07 5.80 2.63
CA ALA A 10 13.58 5.59 3.97
C ALA A 10 14.68 4.51 3.94
N PRO A 11 15.47 4.33 5.01
CA PRO A 11 16.44 3.24 5.09
C PRO A 11 15.79 1.89 4.78
N GLY A 12 16.27 1.24 3.71
CA GLY A 12 15.73 -0.04 3.25
C GLY A 12 14.36 0.02 2.55
N LEU A 13 13.83 1.19 2.21
CA LEU A 13 12.50 1.34 1.61
C LEU A 13 12.56 2.14 0.30
N TRP A 14 12.10 1.53 -0.80
CA TRP A 14 12.04 2.16 -2.12
C TRP A 14 10.64 2.12 -2.70
N PHE A 15 10.25 3.16 -3.44
CA PHE A 15 8.99 3.19 -4.19
C PHE A 15 9.28 3.21 -5.69
N SER A 16 8.39 2.54 -6.44
CA SER A 16 8.28 2.68 -7.88
C SER A 16 6.83 2.98 -8.23
N ASP A 17 6.64 4.06 -9.00
CA ASP A 17 5.33 4.59 -9.33
C ASP A 17 5.05 4.43 -10.83
N VAL A 18 3.90 3.85 -11.17
CA VAL A 18 3.40 3.78 -12.55
C VAL A 18 2.42 4.91 -12.78
N VAL A 19 2.77 5.83 -13.68
CA VAL A 19 1.88 6.92 -14.05
C VAL A 19 0.75 6.39 -14.92
N THR A 20 -0.47 6.46 -14.37
CA THR A 20 -1.71 6.21 -15.10
C THR A 20 -2.29 7.53 -15.59
N SER A 21 -2.97 7.52 -16.74
CA SER A 21 -3.57 8.73 -17.29
C SER A 21 -4.65 9.28 -16.35
N GLY A 22 -4.39 10.43 -15.73
CA GLY A 22 -5.39 11.24 -15.01
C GLY A 22 -5.74 10.82 -13.58
N ASN A 23 -5.23 9.69 -13.07
CA ASN A 23 -5.69 9.09 -11.80
C ASN A 23 -4.57 8.97 -10.75
N GLY A 24 -3.52 9.79 -10.81
CA GLY A 24 -2.33 9.64 -9.96
C GLY A 24 -1.54 8.32 -10.20
N PRO A 25 -0.37 8.16 -9.56
CA PRO A 25 0.44 6.97 -9.71
C PRO A 25 -0.18 5.75 -9.02
N LEU A 26 0.06 4.56 -9.58
CA LEU A 26 -0.02 3.30 -8.86
C LEU A 26 1.35 3.02 -8.26
N ARG A 27 1.42 2.72 -6.97
CA ARG A 27 2.68 2.50 -6.26
C ARG A 27 2.88 1.03 -5.94
N GLN A 28 4.10 0.57 -6.18
CA GLN A 28 4.66 -0.61 -5.53
C GLN A 28 5.85 -0.22 -4.67
N VAL A 29 6.11 -1.04 -3.66
CA VAL A 29 7.13 -0.76 -2.65
C VAL A 29 8.08 -1.94 -2.54
N ALA A 30 9.37 -1.68 -2.51
CA ALA A 30 10.39 -2.66 -2.14
C ALA A 30 10.88 -2.32 -0.73
N LEU A 31 10.88 -3.31 0.16
CA LEU A 31 11.43 -3.20 1.51
C LEU A 31 12.52 -4.25 1.68
N ARG A 32 13.69 -3.82 2.14
CA ARG A 32 14.78 -4.71 2.54
C ARG A 32 14.43 -5.40 3.85
N LEU A 33 14.51 -6.72 3.83
CA LEU A 33 14.31 -7.62 4.96
C LEU A 33 15.61 -7.72 5.78
N ALA A 34 15.50 -8.25 7.00
CA ALA A 34 16.61 -8.40 7.93
C ALA A 34 17.75 -9.29 7.40
N ASP A 35 17.43 -10.22 6.51
CA ASP A 35 18.39 -11.12 5.83
C ASP A 35 18.96 -10.54 4.51
N GLY A 36 18.58 -9.31 4.15
CA GLY A 36 19.10 -8.59 2.99
C GLY A 36 18.26 -8.73 1.71
N ASP A 37 17.36 -9.71 1.65
CA ASP A 37 16.40 -9.88 0.56
C ASP A 37 15.36 -8.75 0.53
N LEU A 38 14.49 -8.75 -0.49
CA LEU A 38 13.40 -7.81 -0.62
C LEU A 38 12.02 -8.49 -0.49
N VAL A 39 11.10 -7.80 0.18
CA VAL A 39 9.66 -7.96 -0.05
C VAL A 39 9.19 -6.87 -1.01
N VAL A 40 8.38 -7.25 -2.00
CA VAL A 40 7.69 -6.32 -2.88
C VAL A 40 6.21 -6.26 -2.49
N VAL A 41 5.76 -5.09 -2.07
CA VAL A 41 4.37 -4.83 -1.67
C VAL A 41 3.60 -4.25 -2.84
N SER A 42 2.40 -4.76 -3.07
CA SER A 42 1.53 -4.36 -4.18
C SER A 42 2.22 -4.48 -5.56
N PRO A 43 2.79 -5.64 -5.91
CA PRO A 43 3.53 -5.80 -7.16
C PRO A 43 2.68 -5.42 -8.37
N ILE A 44 3.26 -4.64 -9.29
CA ILE A 44 2.59 -4.19 -10.51
C ILE A 44 2.99 -5.11 -11.67
N GLY A 45 2.00 -5.70 -12.34
CA GLY A 45 2.26 -6.67 -13.41
C GLY A 45 2.83 -6.07 -14.70
N SER A 46 2.70 -4.76 -14.91
CA SER A 46 3.21 -4.07 -16.10
C SER A 46 4.63 -3.53 -15.93
N THR A 47 5.36 -3.95 -14.89
CA THR A 47 6.70 -3.42 -14.64
C THR A 47 7.68 -3.74 -15.77
N PRO A 48 8.35 -2.73 -16.34
CA PRO A 48 9.24 -2.92 -17.48
C PRO A 48 10.58 -3.50 -17.02
N GLU A 49 11.31 -4.11 -17.96
CA GLU A 49 12.57 -4.80 -17.67
C GLU A 49 13.63 -3.91 -16.99
N PRO A 50 13.88 -2.66 -17.42
CA PRO A 50 14.87 -1.81 -16.75
C PRO A 50 14.53 -1.51 -15.28
N THR A 51 13.24 -1.44 -14.94
CA THR A 51 12.79 -1.25 -13.55
C THR A 51 12.98 -2.53 -12.72
N HIS A 52 12.86 -3.71 -13.34
CA HIS A 52 13.23 -4.98 -12.69
C HIS A 52 14.73 -5.11 -12.48
N GLU A 53 15.55 -4.80 -13.49
CA GLU A 53 17.02 -4.82 -13.37
C GLU A 53 17.49 -3.86 -12.26
N ALA A 54 16.91 -2.66 -12.20
CA ALA A 54 17.18 -1.71 -11.13
C ALA A 54 16.81 -2.24 -9.74
N LEU A 55 15.72 -3.02 -9.62
CA LEU A 55 15.37 -3.68 -8.37
C LEU A 55 16.40 -4.74 -7.97
N LEU A 56 16.86 -5.54 -8.92
CA LEU A 56 17.84 -6.60 -8.67
C LEU A 56 19.19 -6.04 -8.23
N ALA A 57 19.54 -4.82 -8.67
CA ALA A 57 20.71 -4.10 -8.16
C ALA A 57 20.55 -3.66 -6.68
N ILE A 58 19.31 -3.53 -6.19
CA ILE A 58 19.01 -3.24 -4.78
C ILE A 58 19.02 -4.54 -3.96
N GLY A 59 18.43 -5.61 -4.47
CA GLY A 59 18.39 -6.91 -3.80
C GLY A 59 17.44 -7.90 -4.47
N THR A 60 17.43 -9.14 -3.99
CA THR A 60 16.61 -10.22 -4.57
C THR A 60 15.20 -10.22 -4.00
N PRO A 61 14.14 -10.11 -4.81
CA PRO A 61 12.77 -10.30 -4.35
C PRO A 61 12.54 -11.75 -3.91
N SER A 62 12.33 -11.97 -2.62
CA SER A 62 12.03 -13.29 -2.06
C SER A 62 10.61 -13.39 -1.51
N LEU A 63 9.95 -12.25 -1.26
CA LEU A 63 8.54 -12.19 -0.85
C LEU A 63 7.75 -11.22 -1.73
N LEU A 64 6.50 -11.56 -2.01
CA LEU A 64 5.53 -10.67 -2.64
C LEU A 64 4.35 -10.50 -1.69
N LEU A 65 4.11 -9.29 -1.19
CA LEU A 65 2.97 -9.00 -0.33
C LEU A 65 1.80 -8.49 -1.19
N ALA A 66 0.69 -9.22 -1.16
CA ALA A 66 -0.61 -8.67 -1.55
C ALA A 66 -1.19 -7.92 -0.34
N PRO A 67 -1.15 -6.57 -0.32
CA PRO A 67 -1.55 -5.80 0.87
C PRO A 67 -3.04 -5.94 1.19
N ASN A 68 -3.85 -6.40 0.25
CA ASN A 68 -5.22 -6.86 0.46
C ASN A 68 -5.64 -7.78 -0.72
N PHE A 69 -6.87 -8.32 -0.71
CA PHE A 69 -7.29 -9.25 -1.77
C PHE A 69 -7.51 -8.63 -3.18
N PHE A 70 -7.62 -7.30 -3.31
CA PHE A 70 -7.72 -6.60 -4.59
C PHE A 70 -6.36 -6.48 -5.30
N HIS A 71 -5.26 -6.45 -4.54
CA HIS A 71 -3.89 -6.27 -5.06
C HIS A 71 -3.24 -7.59 -5.48
N ASN A 72 -3.86 -8.27 -6.45
CA ASN A 72 -3.39 -9.57 -6.97
C ASN A 72 -2.90 -9.55 -8.42
N LEU A 73 -3.15 -8.45 -9.15
CA LEU A 73 -2.98 -8.41 -10.61
C LEU A 73 -1.52 -8.55 -11.08
N GLY A 74 -0.54 -8.17 -10.25
CA GLY A 74 0.87 -8.35 -10.58
C GLY A 74 1.47 -9.67 -10.14
N LEU A 75 0.83 -10.40 -9.21
CA LEU A 75 1.43 -11.56 -8.54
C LEU A 75 1.94 -12.62 -9.53
N LYS A 76 1.11 -13.00 -10.51
CA LYS A 76 1.48 -14.05 -11.47
C LYS A 76 2.74 -13.68 -12.26
N ARG A 77 2.79 -12.48 -12.81
CA ARG A 77 3.94 -12.01 -13.62
C ARG A 77 5.21 -11.87 -12.78
N TRP A 78 5.06 -11.47 -11.52
CA TRP A 78 6.18 -11.37 -10.59
C TRP A 78 6.74 -12.75 -10.21
N ILE A 79 5.88 -13.75 -9.98
CA ILE A 79 6.31 -15.13 -9.75
C ILE A 79 6.98 -15.73 -10.99
N GLU A 80 6.46 -15.45 -12.20
CA GLU A 80 7.09 -15.90 -13.45
C GLU A 80 8.52 -15.34 -13.61
N ARG A 81 8.76 -14.10 -13.17
CA ARG A 81 10.09 -13.46 -13.18
C ARG A 81 10.99 -13.85 -12.01
N HIS A 82 10.40 -14.10 -10.85
CA HIS A 82 11.09 -14.45 -9.61
C HIS A 82 10.51 -15.75 -9.05
N PRO A 83 10.83 -16.91 -9.65
CA PRO A 83 10.18 -18.19 -9.32
C PRO A 83 10.46 -18.69 -7.90
N HIS A 84 11.48 -18.13 -7.23
CA HIS A 84 11.80 -18.41 -5.83
C HIS A 84 11.01 -17.54 -4.84
N ALA A 85 10.36 -16.48 -5.31
CA ALA A 85 9.62 -15.57 -4.43
C ALA A 85 8.35 -16.24 -3.93
N VAL A 86 8.01 -15.98 -2.67
CA VAL A 86 6.79 -16.50 -2.02
C VAL A 86 5.77 -15.39 -1.90
N THR A 87 4.54 -15.63 -2.37
CA THR A 87 3.45 -14.68 -2.16
C THR A 87 2.83 -14.85 -0.78
N VAL A 88 2.76 -13.76 -0.03
CA VAL A 88 2.18 -13.70 1.32
C VAL A 88 1.00 -12.75 1.36
N ALA A 89 0.04 -13.04 2.25
CA ALA A 89 -1.09 -12.17 2.55
C ALA A 89 -1.65 -12.49 3.94
N THR A 90 -2.48 -11.60 4.46
CA THR A 90 -3.20 -11.85 5.71
C THR A 90 -4.18 -13.01 5.58
N GLU A 91 -4.54 -13.62 6.70
CA GLU A 91 -5.60 -14.64 6.75
C GLU A 91 -6.91 -14.11 6.14
N ALA A 92 -7.27 -12.86 6.48
CA ALA A 92 -8.49 -12.22 5.99
C ALA A 92 -8.53 -12.04 4.47
N ALA A 93 -7.38 -11.87 3.80
CA ALA A 93 -7.29 -11.75 2.34
C ALA A 93 -7.19 -13.11 1.62
N THR A 94 -6.60 -14.12 2.27
CA THR A 94 -6.16 -15.38 1.66
C THR A 94 -7.26 -16.13 0.92
N GLY A 95 -8.43 -16.30 1.55
CA GLY A 95 -9.54 -17.04 0.93
C GLY A 95 -10.06 -16.41 -0.36
N ARG A 96 -10.08 -15.07 -0.44
CA ARG A 96 -10.50 -14.34 -1.64
C ARG A 96 -9.40 -14.31 -2.70
N LEU A 97 -8.14 -14.19 -2.30
CA LEU A 97 -6.99 -14.25 -3.21
C LEU A 97 -6.92 -15.58 -3.95
N ARG A 98 -7.08 -16.72 -3.26
CA ARG A 98 -7.09 -18.07 -3.87
C ARG A 98 -8.16 -18.27 -4.95
N ARG A 99 -9.23 -17.46 -4.95
CA ARG A 99 -10.25 -17.47 -6.00
C ARG A 99 -9.96 -16.52 -7.16
N LYS A 100 -9.02 -15.58 -6.98
CA LYS A 100 -8.69 -14.52 -7.95
C LYS A 100 -7.41 -14.81 -8.74
N THR A 101 -6.50 -15.59 -8.17
CA THR A 101 -5.21 -15.90 -8.78
C THR A 101 -4.83 -17.36 -8.54
N PRO A 102 -4.18 -18.03 -9.52
CA PRO A 102 -3.63 -19.37 -9.32
C PRO A 102 -2.33 -19.37 -8.48
N VAL A 103 -1.78 -18.19 -8.16
CA VAL A 103 -0.55 -18.08 -7.37
C VAL A 103 -0.78 -18.60 -5.94
N PRO A 104 0.07 -19.51 -5.43
CA PRO A 104 0.01 -19.96 -4.04
C PRO A 104 0.13 -18.79 -3.05
N ILE A 105 -0.77 -18.74 -2.07
CA ILE A 105 -0.79 -17.70 -1.04
C ILE A 105 -0.41 -18.32 0.31
N HIS A 106 0.67 -17.79 0.88
CA HIS A 106 1.21 -18.14 2.18
C HIS A 106 0.83 -17.12 3.25
N ALA A 107 0.97 -17.53 4.50
CA ALA A 107 0.63 -16.71 5.64
C ALA A 107 1.64 -15.55 5.81
N ILE A 108 1.20 -14.43 6.36
CA ILE A 108 1.99 -13.20 6.45
C ILE A 108 3.07 -13.26 7.54
N GLU A 109 3.03 -14.25 8.41
CA GLU A 109 3.94 -14.46 9.53
C GLU A 109 5.40 -14.60 9.04
N GLY A 110 5.61 -15.29 7.92
CA GLY A 110 6.94 -15.40 7.31
C GLY A 110 7.52 -14.05 6.85
N LEU A 111 6.68 -13.05 6.57
CA LEU A 111 7.13 -11.68 6.38
C LEU A 111 7.44 -11.02 7.74
N ARG A 112 6.54 -11.14 8.74
CA ARG A 112 6.71 -10.50 10.06
C ARG A 112 8.05 -10.84 10.71
N GLU A 113 8.48 -12.10 10.61
CA GLU A 113 9.74 -12.60 11.18
C GLU A 113 10.99 -12.04 10.50
N ARG A 114 10.86 -11.54 9.25
CA ARG A 114 11.96 -11.05 8.42
C ARG A 114 11.98 -9.52 8.31
N LEU A 115 11.06 -8.81 8.95
CA LEU A 115 11.05 -7.35 8.93
C LEU A 115 12.27 -6.78 9.67
N PRO A 116 12.86 -5.69 9.18
CA PRO A 116 13.89 -4.99 9.93
C PRO A 116 13.25 -4.35 11.19
N PRO A 117 14.04 -4.10 12.27
CA PRO A 117 13.50 -3.65 13.56
C PRO A 117 12.68 -2.36 13.53
N HIS A 118 12.96 -1.47 12.57
CA HIS A 118 12.27 -0.19 12.40
C HIS A 118 10.98 -0.30 11.57
N VAL A 119 10.57 -1.50 11.14
CA VAL A 119 9.35 -1.71 10.35
C VAL A 119 8.44 -2.72 11.02
N THR A 120 7.16 -2.37 11.12
CA THR A 120 6.11 -3.24 11.66
C THR A 120 4.92 -3.30 10.69
N LEU A 121 4.16 -4.41 10.72
CA LEU A 121 2.90 -4.50 9.98
C LEU A 121 1.74 -4.07 10.87
N ILE A 122 0.91 -3.17 10.34
CA ILE A 122 -0.41 -2.87 10.90
C ILE A 122 -1.43 -3.61 10.05
N GLU A 123 -2.27 -4.42 10.68
CA GLU A 123 -3.48 -4.98 10.05
C GLU A 123 -4.67 -4.18 10.58
N PRO A 124 -5.23 -3.23 9.80
CA PRO A 124 -6.34 -2.42 10.27
C PRO A 124 -7.53 -3.33 10.64
N PRO A 125 -8.01 -3.27 11.90
CA PRO A 125 -9.11 -4.07 12.36
C PRO A 125 -10.40 -3.64 11.67
N PHE A 126 -11.46 -4.43 11.84
CA PHE A 126 -12.78 -4.14 11.25
C PHE A 126 -12.77 -4.06 9.72
N THR A 127 -11.77 -4.62 9.04
CA THR A 127 -11.72 -4.75 7.57
C THR A 127 -12.14 -6.14 7.09
N ARG A 128 -12.65 -6.22 5.87
CA ARG A 128 -13.01 -7.45 5.13
C ARG A 128 -12.00 -7.77 4.04
N THR A 129 -11.11 -6.81 3.74
CA THR A 129 -10.13 -6.87 2.66
C THR A 129 -8.86 -7.60 3.04
N GLY A 130 -8.58 -7.69 4.34
CA GLY A 130 -7.30 -8.15 4.85
C GLY A 130 -6.20 -7.13 4.56
N GLU A 131 -6.54 -5.85 4.71
CA GLU A 131 -5.61 -4.75 4.46
C GLU A 131 -4.40 -4.80 5.40
N VAL A 132 -3.24 -4.45 4.88
CA VAL A 132 -1.97 -4.38 5.62
C VAL A 132 -1.28 -3.07 5.28
N TRP A 133 -0.78 -2.40 6.31
CA TRP A 133 0.10 -1.24 6.17
C TRP A 133 1.49 -1.55 6.70
N LEU A 134 2.50 -0.88 6.15
CA LEU A 134 3.82 -0.83 6.76
C LEU A 134 3.89 0.42 7.64
N ARG A 135 4.24 0.25 8.91
CA ARG A 135 4.62 1.33 9.81
C ARG A 135 6.13 1.36 9.90
N VAL A 136 6.72 2.46 9.44
CA VAL A 136 8.17 2.65 9.31
C VAL A 136 8.60 3.73 10.28
N GLU A 137 9.43 3.37 11.25
CA GLU A 137 10.10 4.31 12.15
C GLU A 137 11.39 4.80 11.50
N GLY A 138 11.65 6.10 11.59
CA GLY A 138 12.91 6.68 11.16
C GLY A 138 13.23 7.94 11.97
N GLU A 139 14.40 8.54 11.71
CA GLU A 139 14.87 9.72 12.44
C GLU A 139 13.89 10.91 12.37
N GLY A 140 13.17 11.05 11.25
CA GLY A 140 12.17 12.10 11.05
C GLY A 140 10.80 11.82 11.64
N GLY A 141 10.59 10.67 12.29
CA GLY A 141 9.31 10.22 12.83
C GLY A 141 8.74 9.00 12.10
N VAL A 142 7.48 8.68 12.40
CA VAL A 142 6.79 7.50 11.85
C VAL A 142 6.21 7.83 10.47
N GLY A 143 6.30 6.89 9.54
CA GLY A 143 5.59 6.94 8.28
C GLY A 143 4.79 5.70 8.00
N TRP A 144 3.77 5.84 7.16
CA TRP A 144 2.89 4.74 6.78
C TRP A 144 2.89 4.49 5.28
N VAL A 145 3.14 3.25 4.87
CA VAL A 145 2.76 2.76 3.53
C VAL A 145 1.39 2.10 3.67
N VAL A 146 0.40 2.66 3.00
CA VAL A 146 -1.00 2.22 3.09
C VAL A 146 -1.54 1.79 1.73
N CYS A 147 -2.67 1.10 1.75
CA CYS A 147 -3.29 0.56 0.56
C CYS A 147 -4.60 1.32 0.25
N ASP A 148 -5.70 0.60 0.00
CA ASP A 148 -6.99 1.16 -0.41
C ASP A 148 -7.71 1.97 0.68
N ALA A 149 -7.26 1.98 1.93
CA ALA A 149 -7.84 2.86 2.94
C ALA A 149 -7.68 4.34 2.60
N PHE A 150 -6.57 4.73 1.97
CA PHE A 150 -6.25 6.11 1.62
C PHE A 150 -5.91 6.27 0.14
N PHE A 151 -6.37 7.38 -0.43
CA PHE A 151 -6.06 7.81 -1.78
C PHE A 151 -5.50 9.23 -1.73
N ASN A 152 -4.64 9.60 -2.69
CA ASN A 152 -4.20 10.98 -2.83
C ASN A 152 -4.01 11.38 -4.30
N PHE A 153 -5.13 11.63 -4.98
CA PHE A 153 -5.08 12.01 -6.40
C PHE A 153 -4.95 13.53 -6.53
N PRO A 154 -3.81 14.07 -7.00
CA PRO A 154 -3.60 15.52 -7.07
C PRO A 154 -4.58 16.20 -8.03
N ASN A 155 -4.97 15.49 -9.09
CA ASN A 155 -5.94 15.91 -10.09
C ASN A 155 -6.95 14.78 -10.30
N LEU A 156 -8.17 15.15 -10.66
CA LEU A 156 -9.17 14.22 -11.17
C LEU A 156 -9.24 14.35 -12.70
N PRO A 157 -9.54 13.26 -13.43
CA PRO A 157 -9.84 13.38 -14.86
C PRO A 157 -10.97 14.38 -15.09
N SER A 158 -11.00 15.02 -16.25
CA SER A 158 -12.15 15.84 -16.64
C SER A 158 -13.34 14.98 -17.07
N GLY A 159 -14.56 15.51 -16.95
CA GLY A 159 -15.78 14.88 -17.46
C GLY A 159 -16.40 13.85 -16.53
N VAL A 160 -17.31 13.03 -17.07
CA VAL A 160 -18.17 12.11 -16.29
C VAL A 160 -17.35 11.08 -15.50
N ILE A 161 -16.22 10.62 -16.05
CA ILE A 161 -15.29 9.70 -15.37
C ILE A 161 -14.68 10.38 -14.14
N GLY A 162 -14.28 11.65 -14.28
CA GLY A 162 -13.79 12.46 -13.17
C GLY A 162 -14.77 12.62 -12.03
N TRP A 163 -16.03 12.93 -12.38
CA TRP A 163 -17.12 13.01 -11.41
C TRP A 163 -17.37 11.68 -10.71
N PHE A 164 -17.36 10.56 -11.45
CA PHE A 164 -17.52 9.23 -10.86
C PHE A 164 -16.39 8.89 -9.89
N ILE A 165 -15.13 9.20 -10.25
CA ILE A 165 -13.97 9.00 -9.36
C ILE A 165 -14.07 9.90 -8.14
N ALA A 166 -14.46 11.18 -8.30
CA ALA A 166 -14.69 12.09 -7.18
C ALA A 166 -15.70 11.49 -6.19
N ALA A 167 -16.84 11.01 -6.69
CA ALA A 167 -17.89 10.42 -5.87
C ALA A 167 -17.47 9.09 -5.21
N THR A 168 -16.60 8.32 -5.86
CA THR A 168 -16.22 6.95 -5.46
C THR A 168 -15.03 6.94 -4.50
N PHE A 169 -14.04 7.80 -4.74
CA PHE A 169 -12.75 7.84 -4.04
C PHE A 169 -12.56 9.12 -3.20
N ASN A 170 -13.49 10.09 -3.27
CA ASN A 170 -13.51 11.36 -2.53
C ASN A 170 -12.31 12.28 -2.80
N GLY A 171 -11.89 12.42 -4.06
CA GLY A 171 -10.85 13.39 -4.48
C GLY A 171 -11.39 14.75 -4.97
N PRO A 172 -10.52 15.72 -5.32
CA PRO A 172 -9.05 15.63 -5.37
C PRO A 172 -8.38 15.72 -3.99
N GLY A 173 -7.13 15.23 -3.91
CA GLY A 173 -6.28 15.23 -2.73
C GLY A 173 -6.45 14.00 -1.83
N LEU A 174 -5.88 14.10 -0.62
CA LEU A 174 -5.89 13.04 0.38
C LEU A 174 -7.31 12.74 0.85
N ALA A 175 -7.73 11.49 0.72
CA ALA A 175 -9.05 11.04 1.10
C ALA A 175 -9.05 9.63 1.70
N ILE A 176 -10.05 9.34 2.53
CA ILE A 176 -10.41 7.96 2.87
C ILE A 176 -11.43 7.49 1.83
N GLY A 177 -11.08 6.44 1.08
CA GLY A 177 -11.83 6.02 -0.10
C GLY A 177 -13.29 5.68 0.21
N GLY A 178 -14.24 6.24 -0.55
CA GLY A 178 -15.65 5.93 -0.38
C GLY A 178 -15.94 4.44 -0.58
N THR A 179 -15.34 3.85 -1.61
CA THR A 179 -15.34 2.40 -1.87
C THR A 179 -14.78 1.59 -0.72
N PHE A 180 -13.65 2.01 -0.14
CA PHE A 180 -13.10 1.36 1.04
C PHE A 180 -14.10 1.39 2.20
N ARG A 181 -14.69 2.56 2.51
CA ARG A 181 -15.69 2.68 3.59
C ARG A 181 -16.90 1.76 3.36
N VAL A 182 -17.35 1.60 2.13
CA VAL A 182 -18.54 0.82 1.80
C VAL A 182 -18.28 -0.68 1.68
N LEU A 183 -17.20 -1.06 1.01
CA LEU A 183 -16.93 -2.43 0.60
C LEU A 183 -15.92 -3.14 1.50
N ALA A 184 -14.96 -2.39 2.06
CA ALA A 184 -13.87 -2.95 2.85
C ALA A 184 -14.17 -3.00 4.35
N LEU A 185 -14.98 -2.10 4.90
CA LEU A 185 -15.23 -2.05 6.35
C LEU A 185 -16.38 -2.98 6.79
N ARG A 186 -16.18 -3.65 7.94
CA ARG A 186 -17.18 -4.42 8.69
C ARG A 186 -17.98 -3.51 9.62
N ASP A 187 -17.27 -2.60 10.29
CA ASP A 187 -17.81 -1.67 11.28
C ASP A 187 -17.12 -0.32 11.10
N ARG A 188 -17.88 0.67 10.61
CA ARG A 188 -17.33 2.00 10.30
C ARG A 188 -17.04 2.82 11.55
N PRO A 189 -17.97 2.95 12.53
CA PRO A 189 -17.66 3.64 13.79
C PRO A 189 -16.46 3.06 14.53
N ALA A 190 -16.35 1.73 14.64
CA ALA A 190 -15.23 1.09 15.33
C ALA A 190 -13.91 1.30 14.59
N TYR A 191 -13.92 1.19 13.24
CA TYR A 191 -12.75 1.52 12.42
C TYR A 191 -12.32 2.98 12.60
N ALA A 192 -13.28 3.92 12.59
CA ALA A 192 -12.98 5.34 12.78
C ALA A 192 -12.38 5.62 14.15
N ALA A 193 -12.90 5.00 15.22
CA ALA A 193 -12.36 5.11 16.57
C ALA A 193 -10.94 4.55 16.65
N TRP A 194 -10.70 3.35 16.09
CA TRP A 194 -9.37 2.75 16.01
C TRP A 194 -8.40 3.63 15.21
N LEU A 195 -8.81 4.15 14.05
CA LEU A 195 -7.94 4.95 13.19
C LEU A 195 -7.54 6.26 13.89
N ARG A 196 -8.46 6.92 14.60
CA ARG A 196 -8.12 8.09 15.42
C ARG A 196 -7.07 7.76 16.49
N ALA A 197 -7.22 6.62 17.16
CA ALA A 197 -6.25 6.16 18.16
C ALA A 197 -4.89 5.83 17.53
N GLN A 198 -4.87 5.15 16.39
CA GLN A 198 -3.66 4.81 15.65
C GLN A 198 -2.92 6.07 15.17
N ILE A 199 -3.63 7.06 14.64
CA ILE A 199 -3.05 8.36 14.24
C ILE A 199 -2.47 9.08 15.46
N ALA A 200 -3.15 9.05 16.60
CA ALA A 200 -2.68 9.69 17.83
C ALA A 200 -1.43 9.02 18.40
N ALA A 201 -1.35 7.68 18.33
CA ALA A 201 -0.21 6.90 18.80
C ALA A 201 1.03 7.11 17.92
N ASP A 202 0.88 6.99 16.60
CA ASP A 202 2.03 7.04 15.69
C ASP A 202 2.44 8.44 15.28
N ARG A 203 1.48 9.38 15.25
CA ARG A 203 1.66 10.74 14.71
C ARG A 203 2.44 10.73 13.38
N PRO A 204 1.94 10.04 12.33
CA PRO A 204 2.70 9.84 11.10
C PRO A 204 3.04 11.18 10.42
N VAL A 205 4.30 11.34 10.03
CA VAL A 205 4.84 12.53 9.34
C VAL A 205 4.80 12.40 7.82
N TRP A 206 4.62 11.18 7.31
CA TRP A 206 4.31 10.91 5.91
C TRP A 206 3.39 9.70 5.74
N ILE A 207 2.63 9.69 4.65
CA ILE A 207 1.78 8.58 4.22
C ILE A 207 1.95 8.36 2.72
N ALA A 208 2.15 7.10 2.33
CA ALA A 208 2.32 6.67 0.95
C ALA A 208 1.21 5.68 0.58
N PRO A 209 0.10 6.14 -0.04
CA PRO A 209 -0.93 5.24 -0.53
C PRO A 209 -0.44 4.44 -1.74
N SER A 210 -1.07 3.28 -1.99
CA SER A 210 -0.91 2.54 -3.26
C SER A 210 -1.45 3.32 -4.46
N HIS A 211 -2.31 4.31 -4.22
CA HIS A 211 -2.99 5.10 -5.23
C HIS A 211 -2.83 6.60 -4.94
N GLY A 212 -2.02 7.28 -5.76
CA GLY A 212 -1.77 8.70 -5.63
C GLY A 212 -0.43 9.08 -4.99
N ASP A 213 -0.22 10.38 -4.84
CA ASP A 213 1.08 10.92 -4.42
C ASP A 213 1.34 10.65 -2.94
N LEU A 214 2.63 10.52 -2.58
CA LEU A 214 3.05 10.57 -1.19
C LEU A 214 2.70 11.95 -0.58
N ILE A 215 2.30 11.94 0.68
CA ILE A 215 2.05 13.16 1.46
C ILE A 215 3.00 13.17 2.64
N ALA A 216 3.66 14.29 2.86
CA ALA A 216 4.49 14.51 4.03
C ALA A 216 4.23 15.90 4.64
N GLY A 217 4.45 16.02 5.95
CA GLY A 217 4.48 17.31 6.62
C GLY A 217 4.19 17.24 8.12
N PRO A 218 4.64 18.23 8.89
CA PRO A 218 4.53 18.21 10.36
C PRO A 218 3.09 18.29 10.87
N LYS A 219 2.14 18.72 10.03
CA LYS A 219 0.70 18.81 10.35
C LYS A 219 -0.11 17.64 9.79
N LEU A 220 0.55 16.59 9.29
CA LEU A 220 -0.12 15.42 8.73
C LEU A 220 -1.00 14.70 9.76
N PRO A 221 -0.59 14.49 11.02
CA PRO A 221 -1.44 13.85 12.02
C PRO A 221 -2.78 14.59 12.21
N GLU A 222 -2.74 15.92 12.32
CA GLU A 222 -3.94 16.74 12.51
C GLU A 222 -4.80 16.77 11.23
N ARG A 223 -4.17 16.72 10.05
CA ARG A 223 -4.88 16.58 8.77
C ARG A 223 -5.62 15.23 8.69
N LEU A 224 -4.98 14.14 9.11
CA LEU A 224 -5.60 12.82 9.15
C LEU A 224 -6.75 12.77 10.15
N GLN A 225 -6.59 13.34 11.35
CA GLN A 225 -7.69 13.42 12.33
C GLN A 225 -8.93 14.14 11.76
N ARG A 226 -8.74 15.29 11.10
CA ARG A 226 -9.84 15.99 10.42
C ARG A 226 -10.47 15.15 9.32
N LEU A 227 -9.65 14.42 8.56
CA LEU A 227 -10.13 13.55 7.49
C LEU A 227 -10.99 12.40 8.02
N VAL A 228 -10.60 11.79 9.15
CA VAL A 228 -11.44 10.76 9.80
C VAL A 228 -12.78 11.35 10.21
N ASN A 229 -12.80 12.51 10.86
CA ASN A 229 -14.04 13.16 11.29
C ASN A 229 -14.96 13.60 10.13
N ALA A 230 -14.39 13.91 8.97
CA ALA A 230 -15.18 14.24 7.78
C ALA A 230 -15.69 13.01 7.02
N SER A 231 -15.12 11.83 7.30
CA SER A 231 -15.35 10.60 6.52
C SER A 231 -16.31 9.62 7.19
N PHE A 232 -16.55 9.75 8.50
CA PHE A 232 -17.29 8.83 9.35
C PHE A 232 -18.16 9.60 10.34
#